data_AF-A0A0Q9TM49-F1
#
_entry.id   AF-A0A0Q9TM49-F1
#
_cell.length_a   1.000
_cell.length_b   1.000
_cell.length_c   1.000
_cell.angle_alpha   90.00
_cell.angle_beta   90.00
_cell.angle_gamma   90.00
#
_symmetry.space_group_name_H-M   'P 1'
#
loop_
_entity.id
_entity.type
_entity.pdbx_description
1 polymer ?
#
loop_
_entity_poly.entity_id
_entity_poly.type
_entity_poly.pdbx_seq_one_letter_code
_entity_poly.pdbx_strand_id
1 'polypeptide(L)'
;MGAGHGHRLHFHGHSPVHRAPAHLKLVALLGFMLVVVATPSDWYAAYAVEALLLLGVVALSRVPVTYLAPRMVIEVPFAVFALLMPFLAHGPRTEVLGLTVSEPGLHAGLALLVKGTIGVLASLTLASTTEPQEVLRGLQRLRMPDLIVQIMGFMIRYLDVVTAELGRMMVAMRSRGCDPRSPRQWPTLARAMGALFIRSYERGERVHLAMLSRGYDGRLPAQDAA
;
A
#
# COMPACT_ATOMS: atom_id res chain seq x y z
N MET A 1 22.11 10.87 -13.52
CA MET A 1 21.97 11.16 -12.07
C MET A 1 20.73 10.44 -11.59
N GLY A 2 20.93 9.42 -10.74
CA GLY A 2 19.93 8.41 -10.41
C GLY A 2 18.68 9.00 -9.76
N ALA A 3 17.52 8.54 -10.23
CA ALA A 3 16.28 8.73 -9.49
C ALA A 3 16.47 8.10 -8.10
N GLY A 4 16.18 8.86 -7.04
CA GLY A 4 16.29 8.35 -5.68
C GLY A 4 15.43 7.10 -5.54
N HIS A 5 16.07 5.98 -5.18
CA HIS A 5 15.42 4.68 -4.97
C HIS A 5 14.22 4.87 -4.04
N GLY A 6 13.02 4.63 -4.56
CA GLY A 6 11.75 4.85 -3.88
C GLY A 6 11.44 3.81 -2.80
N HIS A 7 12.36 3.50 -1.88
CA HIS A 7 12.04 2.73 -0.67
C HIS A 7 11.35 3.61 0.38
N ARG A 8 10.32 4.38 -0.01
CA ARG A 8 9.66 5.36 0.89
C ARG A 8 8.87 4.70 2.04
N LEU A 9 8.54 3.42 1.89
CA LEU A 9 7.75 2.65 2.86
C LEU A 9 8.56 1.60 3.61
N HIS A 10 9.68 1.12 3.06
CA HIS A 10 10.52 0.12 3.72
C HIS A 10 11.39 0.80 4.79
N PHE A 11 11.48 0.17 5.95
CA PHE A 11 12.38 0.56 7.02
C PHE A 11 13.58 -0.38 7.01
N HIS A 12 14.78 0.16 6.78
CA HIS A 12 15.98 -0.66 6.81
C HIS A 12 16.29 -1.04 8.26
N GLY A 13 16.05 -2.31 8.60
CA GLY A 13 16.29 -2.86 9.92
C GLY A 13 16.60 -4.35 9.88
N HIS A 14 17.24 -4.84 10.95
CA HIS A 14 17.49 -6.25 11.15
C HIS A 14 16.61 -6.76 12.30
N SER A 15 15.61 -7.56 11.97
CA SER A 15 14.80 -8.27 12.97
C SER A 15 14.32 -9.62 12.43
N PRO A 16 13.82 -10.53 13.29
CA PRO A 16 13.26 -11.81 12.86
C PRO A 16 12.13 -11.63 11.85
N VAL A 17 11.32 -10.56 12.02
CA VAL A 17 10.25 -10.21 11.07
C VAL A 17 10.85 -9.82 9.73
N HIS A 18 11.90 -8.99 9.68
CA HIS A 18 12.52 -8.62 8.39
C HIS A 18 13.05 -9.86 7.65
N ARG A 19 13.70 -10.78 8.37
CA ARG A 19 14.29 -12.01 7.79
C ARG A 19 13.27 -13.06 7.35
N ALA A 20 12.02 -12.97 7.79
CA ALA A 20 11.00 -13.94 7.43
C ALA A 20 10.71 -13.89 5.91
N PRO A 21 10.50 -15.04 5.25
CA PRO A 21 10.16 -15.06 3.83
C PRO A 21 8.86 -14.29 3.52
N ALA A 22 8.88 -13.47 2.46
CA ALA A 22 7.74 -12.63 2.09
C ALA A 22 6.43 -13.41 1.85
N HIS A 23 6.50 -14.59 1.22
CA HIS A 23 5.31 -15.43 1.00
C HIS A 23 4.60 -15.81 2.30
N LEU A 24 5.34 -16.13 3.37
CA LEU A 24 4.76 -16.44 4.69
C LEU A 24 4.13 -15.21 5.32
N LYS A 25 4.78 -14.05 5.21
CA LYS A 25 4.22 -12.78 5.71
C LYS A 25 2.91 -12.43 4.99
N LEU A 26 2.84 -12.63 3.68
CA LEU A 26 1.64 -12.38 2.88
C LEU A 26 0.48 -13.30 3.29
N VAL A 27 0.74 -14.61 3.40
CA VAL A 27 -0.28 -15.57 3.83
C VAL A 27 -0.69 -15.32 5.27
N ALA A 28 0.24 -15.01 6.16
CA ALA A 28 -0.05 -14.67 7.55
C ALA A 28 -0.89 -13.40 7.66
N LEU A 29 -0.56 -12.35 6.90
CA LEU A 29 -1.34 -11.12 6.87
C LEU A 29 -2.76 -11.39 6.34
N LEU A 30 -2.88 -12.11 5.23
CA LEU A 30 -4.19 -12.44 4.66
C LEU A 30 -5.03 -13.27 5.63
N GLY A 31 -4.45 -14.33 6.21
CA GLY A 31 -5.12 -15.17 7.20
C GLY A 31 -5.52 -14.39 8.44
N PHE A 32 -4.62 -13.57 8.98
CA PHE A 32 -4.91 -12.69 10.12
C PHE A 32 -6.06 -11.72 9.81
N MET A 33 -6.05 -11.08 8.63
CA MET A 33 -7.13 -10.19 8.23
C MET A 33 -8.47 -10.90 8.05
N LEU A 34 -8.48 -12.14 7.53
CA LEU A 34 -9.70 -12.94 7.44
C LEU A 34 -10.26 -13.24 8.83
N VAL A 35 -9.41 -13.55 9.81
CA VAL A 35 -9.83 -13.75 11.21
C VAL A 35 -10.44 -12.46 11.77
N VAL A 36 -9.71 -11.33 11.70
CA VAL A 36 -10.17 -10.01 12.19
C VAL A 36 -11.52 -9.62 11.57
N VAL A 37 -11.71 -9.86 10.28
CA VAL A 37 -12.97 -9.54 9.59
C VAL A 37 -14.08 -10.49 10.01
N ALA A 38 -13.81 -11.79 10.14
CA ALA A 38 -14.78 -12.80 10.55
C ALA A 38 -15.19 -12.70 12.03
N THR A 39 -14.35 -12.11 12.89
CA THR A 39 -14.66 -11.90 14.32
C THR A 39 -15.94 -11.07 14.47
N PRO A 40 -16.96 -11.56 15.21
CA PRO A 40 -18.19 -10.82 15.49
C PRO A 40 -17.91 -9.48 16.18
N SER A 41 -18.78 -8.48 15.97
CA SER A 41 -18.63 -7.14 16.57
C SER A 41 -18.64 -7.15 18.10
N ASP A 42 -19.29 -8.14 18.70
CA ASP A 42 -19.60 -8.14 20.14
C ASP A 42 -18.48 -8.81 20.97
N TRP A 43 -17.48 -9.38 20.30
CA TRP A 43 -16.41 -10.16 20.92
C TRP A 43 -15.19 -9.29 21.22
N TYR A 44 -15.33 -8.34 22.15
CA TYR A 44 -14.26 -7.40 22.51
C TYR A 44 -12.96 -8.07 22.95
N ALA A 45 -13.05 -9.21 23.64
CA ALA A 45 -11.88 -9.97 24.07
C ALA A 45 -11.07 -10.51 22.87
N ALA A 46 -11.73 -10.90 21.77
CA ALA A 46 -11.05 -11.37 20.57
C ALA A 46 -10.24 -10.24 19.91
N TYR A 47 -10.82 -9.04 19.79
CA TYR A 47 -10.07 -7.88 19.30
C TYR A 47 -8.88 -7.50 20.18
N ALA A 48 -9.01 -7.62 21.50
CA ALA A 48 -7.91 -7.37 22.41
C ALA A 48 -6.75 -8.36 22.18
N VAL A 49 -7.05 -9.64 21.97
CA VAL A 49 -6.06 -10.68 21.64
C VAL A 49 -5.42 -10.41 20.28
N GLU A 50 -6.21 -10.11 19.25
CA GLU A 50 -5.74 -9.77 17.90
C GLU A 50 -4.81 -8.54 17.91
N ALA A 51 -5.21 -7.49 18.63
CA ALA A 51 -4.40 -6.29 18.81
C ALA A 51 -3.09 -6.59 19.55
N LEU A 52 -3.14 -7.39 20.62
CA LEU A 52 -1.95 -7.77 21.38
C LEU A 52 -0.98 -8.60 20.53
N LEU A 53 -1.49 -9.55 19.74
CA LEU A 53 -0.70 -10.34 18.80
C LEU A 53 -0.01 -9.42 17.78
N LEU A 54 -0.76 -8.48 17.19
CA LEU A 54 -0.21 -7.53 16.23
C LEU A 54 0.85 -6.62 16.87
N LEU A 55 0.60 -6.09 18.06
CA LEU A 55 1.57 -5.29 18.81
C LEU A 55 2.83 -6.09 19.12
N GLY A 56 2.71 -7.39 19.42
CA GLY A 56 3.84 -8.31 19.57
C GLY A 56 4.67 -8.42 18.29
N VAL A 57 4.03 -8.55 17.13
CA VAL A 57 4.70 -8.56 15.82
C VAL A 57 5.37 -7.22 15.52
N VAL A 58 4.70 -6.10 15.82
CA VAL A 58 5.27 -4.74 15.66
C VAL A 58 6.50 -4.58 16.56
N ALA A 59 6.43 -4.98 17.81
CA ALA A 59 7.56 -4.94 18.74
C ALA A 59 8.73 -5.82 18.27
N LEU A 60 8.43 -7.04 17.81
CA LEU A 60 9.44 -7.95 17.25
C LEU A 60 10.04 -7.44 15.93
N SER A 61 9.27 -6.65 15.17
CA SER A 61 9.76 -6.03 13.95
C SER A 61 10.84 -4.98 14.22
N ARG A 62 10.88 -4.41 15.43
CA ARG A 62 11.76 -3.30 15.85
C ARG A 62 11.60 -2.04 15.00
N VAL A 63 10.48 -1.88 14.31
CA VAL A 63 10.17 -0.65 13.60
C VAL A 63 9.69 0.39 14.61
N PRO A 64 10.29 1.58 14.68
CA PRO A 64 9.94 2.56 15.69
C PRO A 64 8.51 3.08 15.48
N VAL A 65 7.75 3.25 16.56
CA VAL A 65 6.38 3.77 16.52
C VAL A 65 6.34 5.16 15.88
N THR A 66 7.40 5.96 16.02
CA THR A 66 7.54 7.26 15.35
C THR A 66 7.59 7.17 13.83
N TYR A 67 7.93 6.01 13.26
CA TYR A 67 7.86 5.75 11.82
C TYR A 67 6.44 5.31 11.40
N LEU A 68 5.72 4.58 12.24
CA LEU A 68 4.36 4.09 11.95
C LEU A 68 3.29 5.16 12.17
N ALA A 69 3.34 5.87 13.29
CA ALA A 69 2.35 6.85 13.72
C ALA A 69 1.99 7.91 12.66
N PRO A 70 2.93 8.62 11.99
CA PRO A 70 2.57 9.62 10.99
C PRO A 70 1.91 9.00 9.74
N ARG A 71 2.06 7.69 9.52
CA ARG A 71 1.45 6.98 8.38
C ARG A 71 0.08 6.40 8.71
N MET A 72 -0.31 6.35 9.99
CA MET A 72 -1.69 6.05 10.40
C MET A 72 -2.69 7.12 9.94
N VAL A 73 -2.22 8.26 9.42
CA VAL A 73 -3.08 9.27 8.78
C VAL A 73 -3.91 8.67 7.62
N ILE A 74 -3.45 7.59 7.00
CA ILE A 74 -4.22 6.84 5.98
C ILE A 74 -5.55 6.29 6.55
N GLU A 75 -5.64 6.07 7.85
CA GLU A 75 -6.84 5.58 8.55
C GLU A 75 -7.90 6.67 8.77
N VAL A 76 -7.55 7.96 8.67
CA VAL A 76 -8.45 9.08 9.01
C VAL A 76 -9.85 8.97 8.37
N PRO A 77 -10.00 8.62 7.07
CA PRO A 77 -11.33 8.43 6.49
C PRO A 77 -12.15 7.36 7.23
N PHE A 78 -11.53 6.23 7.60
CA PHE A 78 -12.20 5.15 8.35
C PHE A 78 -12.59 5.61 9.75
N ALA A 79 -11.71 6.33 10.44
CA ALA A 79 -12.01 6.88 11.75
C ALA A 79 -13.17 7.89 11.71
N VAL A 80 -13.21 8.74 10.67
CA VAL A 80 -14.32 9.67 10.45
C VAL A 80 -15.62 8.90 10.20
N PHE A 81 -15.63 7.88 9.34
CA PHE A 81 -16.82 7.06 9.13
C PHE A 81 -17.27 6.33 10.41
N ALA A 82 -16.33 5.75 11.16
CA ALA A 82 -16.60 5.09 12.43
C ALA A 82 -17.24 6.05 13.45
N LEU A 83 -16.78 7.31 13.50
CA LEU A 83 -17.36 8.33 14.38
C LEU A 83 -18.75 8.81 13.94
N LEU A 84 -19.04 8.74 12.63
CA LEU A 84 -20.34 9.13 12.08
C LEU A 84 -21.41 8.02 12.19
N MET A 85 -21.01 6.75 12.18
CA MET A 85 -21.91 5.59 12.26
C MET A 85 -22.93 5.65 13.42
N PRO A 86 -22.55 6.04 14.65
CA PRO A 86 -23.50 6.17 15.76
C PRO A 86 -24.62 7.20 15.52
N PHE A 87 -24.40 8.19 14.63
CA PHE A 87 -25.38 9.23 14.28
C PHE A 87 -26.17 8.92 13.01
N LEU A 88 -25.60 8.16 12.08
CA LEU A 88 -26.21 7.82 10.79
C LEU A 88 -27.02 6.53 10.83
N ALA A 89 -26.71 5.61 11.76
CA ALA A 89 -27.39 4.33 11.85
C ALA A 89 -28.83 4.50 12.36
N HIS A 90 -29.74 3.76 11.75
CA HIS A 90 -31.15 3.69 12.15
C HIS A 90 -31.32 2.50 13.10
N GLY A 91 -32.01 2.71 14.22
CA GLY A 91 -32.19 1.66 15.24
C GLY A 91 -32.56 2.24 16.62
N PRO A 92 -32.62 1.39 17.66
CA PRO A 92 -32.83 1.83 19.03
C PRO A 92 -31.76 2.86 19.41
N ARG A 93 -32.20 3.94 20.06
CA ARG A 93 -31.33 5.05 20.47
C ARG A 93 -31.11 5.00 21.96
N THR A 94 -29.87 5.14 22.36
CA THR A 94 -29.44 5.33 23.76
C THR A 94 -28.87 6.71 23.94
N GLU A 95 -29.04 7.27 25.14
CA GLU A 95 -28.30 8.45 25.54
C GLU A 95 -26.91 8.05 26.05
N VAL A 96 -25.88 8.55 25.38
CA VAL A 96 -24.49 8.43 25.83
C VAL A 96 -23.94 9.84 25.94
N LEU A 97 -23.46 10.22 27.12
CA LEU A 97 -22.87 11.55 27.39
C LEU A 97 -23.79 12.74 27.00
N GLY A 98 -25.11 12.58 27.11
CA GLY A 98 -26.09 13.62 26.77
C GLY A 98 -26.42 13.76 25.28
N LEU A 99 -25.95 12.83 24.43
CA LEU A 99 -26.26 12.76 23.02
C LEU A 99 -27.09 11.50 22.73
N THR A 100 -28.14 11.63 21.90
CA THR A 100 -28.92 10.48 21.44
C THR A 100 -28.21 9.79 20.29
N VAL A 101 -27.79 8.56 20.52
CA VAL A 101 -26.91 7.79 19.63
C VAL A 101 -27.54 6.42 19.37
N SER A 102 -27.37 5.90 18.16
CA SER A 102 -27.85 4.56 17.81
C SER A 102 -26.96 3.48 18.45
N GLU A 103 -27.54 2.56 19.24
CA GLU A 103 -26.82 1.39 19.79
C GLU A 103 -26.13 0.56 18.69
N PRO A 104 -26.82 0.11 17.63
CA PRO A 104 -26.16 -0.64 16.57
C PRO A 104 -25.11 0.20 15.83
N GLY A 105 -25.32 1.51 15.73
CA GLY A 105 -24.33 2.43 15.17
C GLY A 105 -23.06 2.55 16.00
N LEU A 106 -23.18 2.50 17.34
CA LEU A 106 -22.05 2.52 18.26
C LEU A 106 -21.21 1.24 18.15
N HIS A 107 -21.85 0.07 18.17
CA HIS A 107 -21.15 -1.21 18.00
C HIS A 107 -20.48 -1.32 16.64
N ALA A 108 -21.18 -0.93 15.57
CA ALA A 108 -20.63 -0.95 14.22
C ALA A 108 -19.50 0.07 14.04
N GLY A 109 -19.62 1.27 14.61
CA GLY A 109 -18.58 2.30 14.60
C GLY A 109 -17.31 1.83 15.31
N LEU A 110 -17.46 1.27 16.52
CA LEU A 110 -16.34 0.72 17.29
C LEU A 110 -15.67 -0.46 16.55
N ALA A 111 -16.45 -1.40 16.02
CA ALA A 111 -15.92 -2.52 15.25
C ALA A 111 -15.18 -2.04 13.99
N LEU A 112 -15.72 -1.04 13.28
CA LEU A 112 -15.07 -0.45 12.11
C LEU A 112 -13.75 0.22 12.48
N LEU A 113 -13.72 1.00 13.56
CA LEU A 113 -12.51 1.64 14.06
C LEU A 113 -11.44 0.60 14.38
N VAL A 114 -11.78 -0.38 15.22
CA VAL A 114 -10.82 -1.40 15.69
C VAL A 114 -10.29 -2.26 14.54
N LYS A 115 -11.17 -2.79 13.68
CA LYS A 115 -10.76 -3.57 12.50
C LYS A 115 -9.92 -2.73 11.52
N GLY A 116 -10.31 -1.46 11.35
CA GLY A 116 -9.58 -0.48 10.55
C GLY A 116 -8.15 -0.27 11.08
N THR A 117 -8.01 0.07 12.36
CA THR A 117 -6.70 0.30 12.99
C THR A 117 -5.82 -0.95 12.92
N ILE A 118 -6.36 -2.13 13.25
CA ILE A 118 -5.62 -3.40 13.18
C ILE A 118 -5.15 -3.67 11.75
N GLY A 119 -6.02 -3.51 10.75
CA GLY A 119 -5.66 -3.75 9.35
C GLY A 119 -4.65 -2.76 8.78
N VAL A 120 -4.80 -1.48 9.09
CA VAL A 120 -3.87 -0.44 8.67
C VAL A 120 -2.51 -0.64 9.34
N LEU A 121 -2.47 -0.97 10.63
CA LEU A 121 -1.23 -1.24 11.35
C LEU A 121 -0.54 -2.52 10.83
N ALA A 122 -1.28 -3.59 10.58
CA ALA A 122 -0.75 -4.85 10.04
C ALA A 122 -0.18 -4.68 8.63
N SER A 123 -0.93 -4.01 7.75
CA SER A 123 -0.46 -3.71 6.38
C SER A 123 0.76 -2.79 6.37
N LEU A 124 0.81 -1.78 7.24
CA LEU A 124 1.98 -0.91 7.37
C LEU A 124 3.20 -1.66 7.94
N THR A 125 2.98 -2.59 8.85
CA THR A 125 4.04 -3.47 9.37
C THR A 125 4.63 -4.33 8.26
N LEU A 126 3.80 -4.91 7.38
CA LEU A 126 4.31 -5.62 6.20
C LEU A 126 5.09 -4.70 5.27
N ALA A 127 4.52 -3.54 4.92
CA ALA A 127 5.12 -2.57 4.01
C ALA A 127 6.45 -1.99 4.52
N SER A 128 6.61 -1.90 5.84
CA SER A 128 7.85 -1.44 6.48
C SER A 128 8.92 -2.52 6.61
N THR A 129 8.55 -3.80 6.61
CA THR A 129 9.48 -4.91 6.87
C THR A 129 9.80 -5.77 5.66
N THR A 130 9.20 -5.48 4.50
CA THR A 130 9.34 -6.28 3.28
C THR A 130 9.46 -5.37 2.07
N GLU A 131 10.49 -5.59 1.25
CA GLU A 131 10.67 -4.79 0.04
C GLU A 131 9.69 -5.20 -1.07
N PRO A 132 9.30 -4.28 -1.97
CA PRO A 132 8.39 -4.60 -3.07
C PRO A 132 8.88 -5.76 -3.95
N GLN A 133 10.20 -5.88 -4.15
CA GLN A 133 10.79 -6.97 -4.92
C GLN A 133 10.65 -8.33 -4.20
N GLU A 134 10.77 -8.34 -2.88
CA GLU A 134 10.57 -9.55 -2.06
C GLU A 134 9.10 -9.98 -2.07
N VAL A 135 8.16 -9.02 -2.07
CA VAL A 135 6.72 -9.31 -2.23
C VAL A 135 6.47 -10.02 -3.56
N LEU A 136 7.08 -9.59 -4.67
CA LEU A 136 6.95 -10.28 -5.96
C LEU A 136 7.50 -11.70 -5.93
N ARG A 137 8.69 -11.91 -5.33
CA ARG A 137 9.26 -13.25 -5.13
C ARG A 137 8.33 -14.11 -4.25
N GLY A 138 7.70 -13.49 -3.25
CA GLY A 138 6.69 -14.11 -2.42
C GLY A 138 5.48 -14.60 -3.24
N LEU A 139 4.93 -13.75 -4.10
CA LEU A 139 3.82 -14.10 -4.98
C LEU A 139 4.19 -15.20 -5.98
N GLN A 140 5.41 -15.20 -6.51
CA GLN A 140 5.90 -16.26 -7.38
C GLN A 140 5.95 -17.62 -6.66
N ARG A 141 6.42 -17.65 -5.40
CA ARG A 141 6.39 -18.85 -4.56
C ARG A 141 4.97 -19.32 -4.23
N LEU A 142 4.02 -18.39 -4.15
CA LEU A 142 2.59 -18.68 -4.00
C LEU A 142 1.91 -19.14 -5.31
N ARG A 143 2.70 -19.48 -6.35
CA ARG A 143 2.22 -20.02 -7.64
C ARG A 143 1.40 -19.03 -8.45
N MET A 144 1.59 -17.72 -8.25
CA MET A 144 1.02 -16.71 -9.12
C MET A 144 1.61 -16.86 -10.55
N PRO A 145 0.81 -16.73 -11.62
CA PRO A 145 1.30 -16.86 -12.99
C PRO A 145 2.50 -15.95 -13.27
N ASP A 146 3.56 -16.51 -13.85
CA ASP A 146 4.82 -15.78 -14.10
C ASP A 146 4.60 -14.50 -14.91
N LEU A 147 3.67 -14.50 -15.87
CA LEU A 147 3.33 -13.32 -16.66
C LEU A 147 2.88 -12.14 -15.78
N ILE A 148 2.06 -12.39 -14.75
CA ILE A 148 1.57 -11.35 -13.84
C ILE A 148 2.74 -10.84 -12.98
N VAL A 149 3.57 -11.75 -12.44
CA VAL A 149 4.77 -11.39 -11.66
C VAL A 149 5.69 -10.51 -12.50
N GLN A 150 5.91 -10.86 -13.77
CA GLN A 150 6.76 -10.12 -14.69
C GLN A 150 6.20 -8.73 -14.99
N ILE A 151 4.90 -8.61 -15.29
CA ILE A 151 4.24 -7.30 -15.49
C ILE A 151 4.42 -6.44 -14.24
N MET A 152 4.18 -6.99 -13.05
CA MET A 152 4.39 -6.27 -11.79
C MET A 152 5.85 -5.87 -11.56
N GLY A 153 6.81 -6.75 -11.88
CA GLY A 153 8.24 -6.45 -11.82
C GLY A 153 8.64 -5.31 -12.74
N PHE A 154 8.12 -5.30 -13.97
CA PHE A 154 8.31 -4.18 -14.89
C PHE A 154 7.63 -2.90 -14.39
N MET A 155 6.42 -2.98 -13.82
CA MET A 155 5.76 -1.82 -13.23
C MET A 155 6.61 -1.19 -12.14
N ILE A 156 7.15 -1.97 -11.19
CA ILE A 156 8.01 -1.46 -10.11
C ILE A 156 9.26 -0.80 -10.71
N ARG A 157 9.94 -1.47 -11.66
CA ARG A 157 11.16 -0.94 -12.29
C ARG A 157 10.91 0.33 -13.11
N TYR A 158 9.81 0.39 -13.86
CA TYR A 158 9.50 1.53 -14.72
C TYR A 158 8.79 2.66 -13.99
N LEU A 159 8.24 2.44 -12.80
CA LEU A 159 7.66 3.50 -11.98
C LEU A 159 8.69 4.60 -11.68
N ASP A 160 9.89 4.21 -11.24
CA ASP A 160 10.99 5.17 -10.96
C ASP A 160 11.43 5.93 -12.21
N VAL A 161 11.41 5.24 -13.37
CA VAL A 161 11.76 5.83 -14.65
C VAL A 161 10.73 6.87 -15.08
N VAL A 162 9.45 6.50 -15.06
CA VAL A 162 8.34 7.35 -15.50
C VAL A 162 8.18 8.53 -14.56
N THR A 163 8.33 8.33 -13.24
CA THR A 163 8.29 9.43 -12.26
C THR A 163 9.46 10.40 -12.43
N ALA A 164 10.66 9.91 -12.74
CA ALA A 164 11.80 10.77 -13.04
C ALA A 164 11.61 11.59 -14.33
N GLU A 165 11.01 10.99 -15.37
CA GLU A 165 10.66 11.69 -16.60
C GLU A 165 9.58 12.75 -16.36
N LEU A 166 8.50 12.39 -15.63
CA LEU A 166 7.47 13.33 -15.20
C LEU A 166 8.09 14.49 -14.41
N GLY A 167 9.03 14.21 -13.50
CA GLY A 167 9.78 15.22 -12.76
C GLY A 167 10.50 16.22 -13.67
N ARG A 168 11.26 15.74 -14.66
CA ARG A 168 11.94 16.59 -15.65
C ARG A 168 10.97 17.43 -16.46
N MET A 169 9.85 16.84 -16.89
CA MET A 169 8.81 17.53 -17.65
C MET A 169 8.13 18.62 -16.82
N MET A 170 7.85 18.37 -15.54
CA MET A 170 7.30 19.36 -14.61
C MET A 170 8.26 20.53 -14.38
N VAL A 171 9.56 20.28 -14.24
CA VAL A 171 10.57 21.34 -14.11
C VAL A 171 10.61 22.21 -15.37
N ALA A 172 10.68 21.59 -16.55
CA ALA A 172 10.68 22.32 -17.82
C ALA A 172 9.40 23.15 -18.04
N MET A 173 8.25 22.63 -17.63
CA MET A 173 6.97 23.35 -17.67
C MET A 173 7.01 24.60 -16.78
N ARG A 174 7.47 24.47 -15.53
CA ARG A 174 7.61 25.60 -14.60
C ARG A 174 8.58 26.66 -15.10
N SER A 175 9.70 26.25 -15.71
CA SER A 175 10.67 27.18 -16.32
C SER A 175 10.08 27.99 -17.49
N ARG A 176 9.05 27.47 -18.16
CA ARG A 176 8.31 28.18 -19.24
C ARG A 176 7.17 29.04 -18.71
N GLY A 177 7.10 29.30 -17.41
CA GLY A 177 6.04 30.09 -16.77
C GLY A 177 4.71 29.35 -16.61
N CYS A 178 4.70 28.02 -16.78
CA CYS A 178 3.51 27.22 -16.56
C CYS A 178 3.49 26.63 -15.12
N ASP A 179 2.58 27.12 -14.27
CA ASP A 179 2.21 26.50 -13.00
C ASP A 179 1.12 25.41 -13.17
N PRO A 180 1.46 24.11 -12.97
CA PRO A 180 0.51 23.01 -13.07
C PRO A 180 -0.60 23.02 -12.01
N ARG A 181 -0.51 23.87 -10.97
CA ARG A 181 -1.57 24.01 -9.97
C ARG A 181 -2.74 24.87 -10.43
N SER A 182 -2.54 25.70 -11.46
CA SER A 182 -3.59 26.58 -11.97
C SER A 182 -4.53 25.82 -12.91
N PRO A 183 -5.86 25.85 -12.68
CA PRO A 183 -6.84 25.24 -13.59
C PRO A 183 -6.74 25.75 -15.04
N ARG A 184 -6.32 27.01 -15.20
CA ARG A 184 -6.09 27.62 -16.53
C ARG A 184 -5.04 26.91 -17.36
N GLN A 185 -4.16 26.14 -16.72
CA GLN A 185 -3.03 25.48 -17.37
C GLN A 185 -3.20 23.96 -17.48
N TRP A 186 -4.38 23.43 -17.14
CA TRP A 186 -4.73 22.02 -17.36
C TRP A 186 -4.56 21.56 -18.81
N PRO A 187 -4.83 22.37 -19.86
CA PRO A 187 -4.54 21.94 -21.23
C PRO A 187 -3.04 21.65 -21.46
N THR A 188 -2.15 22.46 -20.86
CA THR A 188 -0.70 22.24 -20.94
C THR A 188 -0.28 21.00 -20.14
N LEU A 189 -0.88 20.79 -18.97
CA LEU A 189 -0.68 19.56 -18.19
C LEU A 189 -1.14 18.32 -18.95
N ALA A 190 -2.30 18.36 -19.61
CA ALA A 190 -2.81 17.26 -20.42
C ALA A 190 -1.88 16.93 -21.58
N ARG A 191 -1.32 17.93 -22.27
CA ARG A 191 -0.30 17.73 -23.32
C ARG A 191 0.96 17.06 -22.78
N ALA A 192 1.42 17.47 -21.60
CA ALA A 192 2.57 16.84 -20.95
C ALA A 192 2.28 15.38 -20.57
N MET A 193 1.10 15.09 -20.03
CA MET A 193 0.67 13.72 -19.72
C MET A 193 0.57 12.85 -20.98
N GLY A 194 0.01 13.39 -22.07
CA GLY A 194 -0.04 12.72 -23.37
C GLY A 194 1.35 12.41 -23.94
N ALA A 195 2.27 13.37 -23.87
CA ALA A 195 3.66 13.15 -24.28
C ALA A 195 4.37 12.09 -23.40
N LEU A 196 4.11 12.08 -22.09
CA LEU A 196 4.64 11.06 -21.18
C LEU A 196 4.10 9.67 -21.53
N PHE A 197 2.81 9.56 -21.87
CA PHE A 197 2.19 8.30 -22.29
C PHE A 197 2.85 7.75 -23.55
N ILE A 198 2.97 8.56 -24.61
CA ILE A 198 3.61 8.15 -25.88
C ILE A 198 5.05 7.70 -25.63
N ARG A 199 5.84 8.49 -24.89
CA ARG A 199 7.23 8.13 -24.54
C ARG A 199 7.33 6.83 -23.76
N SER A 200 6.38 6.58 -22.85
CA SER A 200 6.34 5.36 -22.04
C SER A 200 5.97 4.14 -22.88
N TYR A 201 5.02 4.30 -23.81
CA TYR A 201 4.63 3.27 -24.76
C TYR A 201 5.78 2.88 -25.70
N GLU A 202 6.38 3.86 -26.39
CA GLU A 202 7.55 3.65 -27.28
C GLU A 202 8.73 3.03 -26.52
N ARG A 203 8.89 3.36 -25.24
CA ARG A 203 9.90 2.74 -24.39
C ARG A 203 9.57 1.28 -24.10
N GLY A 204 8.31 0.96 -23.82
CA GLY A 204 7.85 -0.42 -23.63
C GLY A 204 8.13 -1.27 -24.86
N GLU A 205 7.81 -0.75 -26.05
CA GLU A 205 8.08 -1.43 -27.33
C GLU A 205 9.58 -1.67 -27.55
N ARG A 206 10.43 -0.64 -27.34
CA ARG A 206 11.89 -0.80 -27.43
C ARG A 206 12.45 -1.85 -26.47
N VAL A 207 11.90 -1.92 -25.25
CA VAL A 207 12.30 -2.91 -24.26
C VAL A 207 11.88 -4.30 -24.69
N HIS A 208 10.65 -4.45 -25.18
CA HIS A 208 10.15 -5.73 -25.67
C HIS A 208 10.97 -6.25 -26.86
N LEU A 209 11.27 -5.39 -27.84
CA LEU A 209 12.15 -5.74 -28.96
C LEU A 209 13.55 -6.16 -28.48
N ALA A 210 14.10 -5.47 -27.48
CA ALA A 210 15.38 -5.84 -26.87
C ALA A 210 15.32 -7.14 -26.06
N MET A 211 14.16 -7.51 -25.53
CA MET A 211 13.95 -8.81 -24.88
C MET A 211 13.92 -9.92 -25.92
N LEU A 212 13.19 -9.73 -27.02
CA LEU A 212 13.13 -10.68 -28.13
C LEU A 212 14.52 -10.94 -28.73
N SER A 213 15.33 -9.89 -28.93
CA SER A 213 16.70 -10.05 -29.44
C SER A 213 17.64 -10.80 -28.49
N ARG A 214 17.30 -10.87 -27.20
CA ARG A 214 18.01 -11.64 -26.17
C ARG A 214 17.43 -13.06 -25.97
N GLY A 215 16.49 -13.49 -26.82
CA GLY A 215 15.89 -14.81 -26.76
C GLY A 215 14.78 -14.96 -25.73
N TYR A 216 14.04 -13.89 -25.43
CA TYR A 216 12.88 -13.96 -24.53
C TYR A 216 11.80 -14.91 -25.08
N ASP A 217 11.48 -15.94 -24.31
CA ASP A 217 10.54 -17.03 -24.62
C ASP A 217 9.24 -16.95 -23.79
N GLY A 218 8.99 -15.80 -23.15
CA GLY A 218 7.89 -15.62 -22.21
C GLY A 218 8.29 -15.76 -20.74
N ARG A 219 9.55 -16.10 -20.46
CA ARG A 219 10.10 -16.18 -19.10
C ARG A 219 11.28 -15.24 -18.95
N LEU A 220 11.29 -14.46 -17.87
CA LEU A 220 12.49 -13.77 -17.42
C LEU A 220 13.36 -14.77 -16.63
N PRO A 221 14.70 -14.67 -16.73
CA PRO A 221 15.59 -15.43 -15.86
C PRO A 221 15.18 -15.22 -14.39
N ALA A 222 15.08 -16.31 -13.64
CA ALA A 222 14.80 -16.23 -12.21
C ALA A 222 15.87 -15.35 -11.54
N GLN A 223 15.45 -14.44 -10.66
CA GLN A 223 16.38 -13.55 -9.94
C GLN A 223 17.16 -14.27 -8.81
N ASP A 224 17.21 -15.60 -8.83
CA ASP A 224 17.92 -16.42 -7.86
C ASP A 224 19.38 -16.63 -8.32
N ALA A 225 20.19 -15.57 -8.22
CA ALA A 225 21.65 -15.65 -8.34
C ALA A 225 22.34 -14.43 -7.71
N ALA A 226 22.26 -14.32 -6.38
CA ALA A 226 23.29 -13.76 -5.48
C ALA A 226 22.82 -13.88 -4.04
#